data_AF-A0A9D2T3B8-F1
#
_entry.id   AF-A0A9D2T3B8-F1
#
_cell.length_a   1.000
_cell.length_b   1.000
_cell.length_c   1.000
_cell.angle_alpha   90.00
_cell.angle_beta   90.00
_cell.angle_gamma   90.00
#
_symmetry.space_group_name_H-M   'P 1'
#
loop_
_entity.id
_entity.type
_entity.pdbx_description
1 polymer ?
#
loop_
_entity_poly.entity_id
_entity_poly.type
_entity_poly.pdbx_seq_one_letter_code
_entity_poly.pdbx_strand_id
1 'polypeptide(L)'
;MKVKKLLALVLSAIMAVSMLTACGGGGGGGTGGKNSSNVLDYDVINTIISNAGYNVKVGELSTMTRDAEKAAKLLTKYNASDVSNKDAYIESMSVFSRTPGALLVTQFPKSSLGNTTYEQYVAKNVIDHIKSNGASAADAVAVEFMSKDNILCYIIAMSVQ
;
A
#
# COMPACT_ATOMS: atom_id res chain seq x y z
N MET A 1 33.30 -23.25 -40.93
CA MET A 1 31.84 -23.08 -40.69
C MET A 1 31.50 -23.67 -39.32
N LYS A 2 30.52 -23.09 -38.60
CA LYS A 2 29.85 -23.57 -37.36
C LYS A 2 30.17 -22.79 -36.06
N VAL A 3 29.66 -21.56 -35.96
CA VAL A 3 29.35 -20.92 -34.66
C VAL A 3 28.09 -20.03 -34.74
N LYS A 4 27.07 -20.43 -35.52
CA LYS A 4 25.88 -19.59 -35.78
C LYS A 4 24.54 -20.21 -35.34
N LYS A 5 24.54 -21.19 -34.43
CA LYS A 5 23.29 -21.91 -34.05
C LYS A 5 22.98 -21.97 -32.54
N LEU A 6 23.65 -21.16 -31.70
CA LEU A 6 23.43 -21.18 -30.24
C LEU A 6 22.80 -19.90 -29.66
N LEU A 7 22.29 -18.99 -30.49
CA LEU A 7 21.62 -17.77 -30.00
C LEU A 7 20.09 -17.80 -30.11
N ALA A 8 19.52 -18.83 -30.76
CA ALA A 8 18.06 -18.93 -30.96
C ALA A 8 17.33 -19.72 -29.87
N LEU A 9 18.04 -20.39 -28.94
CA LEU A 9 17.44 -21.27 -27.93
C LEU A 9 17.35 -20.65 -26.52
N VAL A 10 17.59 -19.35 -26.37
CA VAL A 10 17.45 -18.67 -25.06
C VAL A 10 16.16 -17.83 -24.99
N LEU A 11 15.54 -17.51 -26.13
CA LEU A 11 14.37 -16.61 -26.15
C LEU A 11 13.02 -17.32 -25.90
N SER A 12 12.95 -18.65 -25.96
CA SER A 12 11.72 -19.42 -25.72
C SER A 12 11.53 -19.89 -24.28
N ALA A 13 12.48 -19.63 -23.38
CA ALA A 13 12.44 -20.11 -21.99
C ALA A 13 11.78 -19.13 -21.00
N ILE A 14 11.36 -17.94 -21.43
CA ILE A 14 10.87 -16.89 -20.53
C ILE A 14 9.33 -16.90 -20.38
N MET A 15 8.59 -17.50 -21.31
CA MET A 15 7.12 -17.51 -21.27
C MET A 15 6.51 -18.55 -20.30
N ALA A 16 7.33 -19.32 -19.57
CA ALA A 16 6.88 -20.38 -18.66
C ALA A 16 7.09 -20.07 -17.16
N VAL A 17 7.61 -18.88 -16.81
CA VAL A 17 7.86 -18.50 -15.39
C VAL A 17 6.61 -17.86 -14.74
N SER A 18 5.48 -17.79 -15.43
CA SER A 18 4.27 -17.12 -14.91
C SER A 18 3.34 -18.00 -14.06
N MET A 19 3.68 -19.26 -13.73
CA MET A 19 2.81 -20.13 -12.92
C MET A 19 3.53 -20.93 -11.82
N LEU A 20 4.72 -20.48 -11.37
CA LEU A 20 5.49 -21.16 -10.31
C LEU A 20 5.61 -20.34 -9.00
N THR A 21 4.60 -19.53 -8.67
CA THR A 21 4.45 -18.89 -7.33
C THR A 21 3.25 -19.43 -6.55
N ALA A 22 2.86 -20.67 -6.82
CA ALA A 22 2.04 -21.44 -5.90
C ALA A 22 2.96 -22.18 -4.90
N CYS A 23 2.75 -21.91 -3.61
CA CYS A 23 3.18 -22.75 -2.48
C CYS A 23 4.68 -22.75 -2.10
N GLY A 24 5.11 -21.66 -1.45
CA GLY A 24 6.09 -21.71 -0.35
C GLY A 24 5.59 -20.71 0.69
N GLY A 25 5.04 -21.10 1.84
CA GLY A 25 5.71 -21.92 2.85
C GLY A 25 6.36 -20.96 3.85
N GLY A 26 5.66 -20.65 4.94
CA GLY A 26 6.13 -19.71 5.96
C GLY A 26 5.17 -19.57 7.12
N GLY A 27 4.99 -20.66 7.88
CA GLY A 27 4.46 -20.55 9.24
C GLY A 27 5.43 -19.74 10.10
N GLY A 28 4.93 -18.67 10.69
CA GLY A 28 5.64 -17.83 11.66
C GLY A 28 4.69 -17.47 12.79
N GLY A 29 4.61 -18.34 13.78
CA GLY A 29 3.95 -18.05 15.04
C GLY A 29 4.65 -16.88 15.74
N GLY A 30 3.85 -15.91 16.16
CA GLY A 30 4.28 -14.76 16.95
C GLY A 30 3.17 -14.36 17.92
N THR A 31 3.06 -15.08 19.03
CA THR A 31 2.46 -14.56 20.27
C THR A 31 3.23 -13.32 20.70
N GLY A 32 2.57 -12.16 20.73
CA GLY A 32 3.17 -10.93 21.28
C GLY A 32 2.40 -9.69 20.83
N GLY A 33 1.55 -9.16 21.72
CA GLY A 33 0.54 -8.15 21.41
C GLY A 33 1.04 -6.94 20.61
N LYS A 34 0.30 -6.63 19.55
CA LYS A 34 0.24 -5.29 18.96
C LYS A 34 -1.21 -5.05 18.54
N ASN A 35 -1.91 -4.18 19.27
CA ASN A 35 -3.12 -3.52 18.78
C ASN A 35 -2.75 -2.53 17.66
N SER A 36 -2.13 -2.99 16.59
CA SER A 36 -1.78 -2.15 15.45
C SER A 36 -2.75 -2.50 14.33
N SER A 37 -3.70 -1.60 14.05
CA SER A 37 -4.71 -1.78 12.99
C SER A 37 -4.13 -1.61 11.58
N ASN A 38 -2.81 -1.42 11.48
CA ASN A 38 -2.10 -1.25 10.23
C ASN A 38 -1.91 -2.59 9.51
N VAL A 39 -2.30 -2.65 8.23
CA VAL A 39 -2.25 -3.89 7.42
C VAL A 39 -1.08 -3.96 6.44
N LEU A 40 -0.21 -2.95 6.41
CA LEU A 40 0.91 -2.89 5.45
C LEU A 40 2.08 -3.79 5.83
N ASP A 41 2.62 -4.48 4.81
CA ASP A 41 3.96 -5.08 4.86
C ASP A 41 5.01 -4.14 4.24
N TYR A 42 5.81 -3.50 5.09
CA TYR A 42 6.84 -2.55 4.66
C TYR A 42 8.00 -3.20 3.91
N ASP A 43 8.33 -4.47 4.17
CA ASP A 43 9.42 -5.14 3.46
C ASP A 43 9.04 -5.38 2.00
N VAL A 44 7.78 -5.74 1.74
CA VAL A 44 7.23 -5.85 0.38
C VAL A 44 7.24 -4.50 -0.32
N ILE A 45 6.76 -3.43 0.33
CA ILE A 45 6.76 -2.08 -0.25
C ILE A 45 8.17 -1.65 -0.64
N ASN A 46 9.12 -1.77 0.28
CA ASN A 46 10.51 -1.37 0.06
C ASN A 46 11.19 -2.21 -1.02
N THR A 47 10.85 -3.50 -1.13
CA THR A 47 11.33 -4.37 -2.21
C THR A 47 10.81 -3.90 -3.57
N ILE A 48 9.53 -3.53 -3.68
CA ILE A 48 8.95 -3.01 -4.93
C ILE A 48 9.65 -1.70 -5.36
N ILE A 49 9.86 -0.78 -4.41
CA ILE A 49 10.51 0.51 -4.67
C ILE A 49 11.97 0.32 -5.09
N SER A 50 12.71 -0.55 -4.41
CA SER A 50 14.11 -0.85 -4.74
C SER A 50 14.23 -1.53 -6.10
N ASN A 51 13.35 -2.49 -6.43
CA ASN A 51 13.30 -3.13 -7.74
C ASN A 51 12.99 -2.14 -8.88
N ALA A 52 12.30 -1.04 -8.57
CA ALA A 52 12.06 0.05 -9.52
C ALA A 52 13.25 1.02 -9.66
N GLY A 53 14.35 0.80 -8.94
CA GLY A 53 15.59 1.57 -9.03
C GLY A 53 15.67 2.79 -8.10
N TYR A 54 14.77 2.90 -7.12
CA TYR A 54 14.74 4.03 -6.19
C TYR A 54 15.28 3.65 -4.81
N ASN A 55 16.00 4.56 -4.17
CA ASN A 55 16.56 4.40 -2.83
C ASN A 55 15.78 5.24 -1.79
N VAL A 56 14.47 5.03 -1.73
CA VAL A 56 13.57 5.67 -0.75
C VAL A 56 12.98 4.57 0.12
N LYS A 57 13.06 4.74 1.44
CA LYS A 57 12.45 3.81 2.39
C LYS A 57 11.08 4.31 2.81
N VAL A 58 10.11 3.41 2.78
CA VAL A 58 8.78 3.59 3.36
C VAL A 58 8.78 2.98 4.76
N GLY A 59 8.44 3.80 5.75
CA GLY A 59 8.32 3.41 7.15
C GLY A 59 6.90 3.56 7.71
N GLU A 60 6.74 3.12 8.96
CA GLU A 60 5.56 3.43 9.76
C GLU A 60 5.78 4.70 10.57
N LEU A 61 4.80 5.60 10.54
CA LEU A 61 4.75 6.75 11.43
C LEU A 61 3.62 6.58 12.46
N SER A 62 3.98 6.37 13.73
CA SER A 62 3.02 6.08 14.80
C SER A 62 1.90 7.11 14.99
N THR A 63 2.15 8.39 14.70
CA THR A 63 1.11 9.44 14.72
C THR A 63 0.13 9.25 13.58
N MET A 64 0.61 8.95 12.38
CA MET A 64 -0.22 8.68 11.22
C MET A 64 -1.03 7.40 11.38
N THR A 65 -0.46 6.35 11.99
CA THR A 65 -1.22 5.12 12.34
C THR A 65 -2.39 5.45 13.25
N ARG A 66 -2.15 6.21 14.32
CA ARG A 66 -3.20 6.62 15.26
C ARG A 66 -4.28 7.48 14.60
N ASP A 67 -3.90 8.37 13.70
CA ASP A 67 -4.84 9.25 13.03
C ASP A 67 -5.64 8.49 11.97
N ALA A 68 -5.03 7.54 11.24
CA ALA A 68 -5.74 6.63 10.36
C ALA A 68 -6.77 5.77 11.09
N GLU A 69 -6.45 5.28 12.30
CA GLU A 69 -7.41 4.57 13.14
C GLU A 69 -8.59 5.45 13.59
N LYS A 70 -8.35 6.72 13.93
CA LYS A 70 -9.43 7.67 14.24
C LYS A 70 -10.29 7.94 13.01
N ALA A 71 -9.66 8.18 11.86
CA ALA A 71 -10.38 8.39 10.61
C ALA A 71 -11.24 7.17 10.27
N ALA A 72 -10.68 5.96 10.34
CA ALA A 72 -11.41 4.72 10.13
C ALA A 72 -12.64 4.61 11.05
N LYS A 73 -12.52 4.96 12.34
CA LYS A 73 -13.66 5.00 13.27
C LYS A 73 -14.73 6.00 12.85
N LEU A 74 -14.34 7.21 12.44
CA LEU A 74 -15.28 8.22 11.95
C LEU A 74 -16.00 7.74 10.68
N LEU A 75 -15.29 7.02 9.81
CA LEU A 75 -15.83 6.52 8.55
C LEU A 75 -16.84 5.38 8.71
N THR A 76 -16.87 4.68 9.85
CA THR A 76 -17.87 3.61 10.13
C THR A 76 -19.31 4.10 10.09
N LYS A 77 -19.56 5.41 10.22
CA LYS A 77 -20.91 6.00 10.16
C LYS A 77 -21.46 6.17 8.74
N TYR A 78 -20.62 6.04 7.71
CA TYR A 78 -20.99 6.19 6.30
C TYR A 78 -21.27 4.83 5.66
N ASN A 79 -22.16 4.79 4.67
CA ASN A 79 -22.25 3.63 3.78
C ASN A 79 -20.99 3.56 2.90
N ALA A 80 -20.68 2.38 2.38
CA ALA A 80 -19.48 2.16 1.57
C ALA A 80 -19.44 3.04 0.32
N SER A 81 -20.59 3.33 -0.29
CA SER A 81 -20.68 4.25 -1.44
C SER A 81 -20.33 5.70 -1.10
N ASP A 82 -20.41 6.07 0.18
CA ASP A 82 -20.26 7.44 0.66
C ASP A 82 -18.91 7.71 1.32
N VAL A 83 -18.12 6.67 1.59
CA VAL A 83 -16.81 6.84 2.26
C VAL A 83 -15.88 7.73 1.46
N SER A 84 -15.95 7.75 0.12
CA SER A 84 -15.14 8.63 -0.72
C SER A 84 -15.77 9.99 -1.01
N ASN A 85 -16.97 10.27 -0.49
CA ASN A 85 -17.62 11.55 -0.71
C ASN A 85 -16.88 12.67 0.03
N LYS A 86 -17.07 13.91 -0.45
CA LYS A 86 -16.34 15.09 0.03
C LYS A 86 -16.41 15.28 1.54
N ASP A 87 -17.58 15.07 2.15
CA ASP A 87 -17.76 15.27 3.59
C ASP A 87 -17.00 14.23 4.41
N ALA A 88 -17.10 12.95 4.03
CA ALA A 88 -16.38 11.86 4.67
C ALA A 88 -14.86 12.02 4.51
N TYR A 89 -14.40 12.51 3.35
CA TYR A 89 -13.00 12.80 3.09
C TYR A 89 -12.48 13.99 3.90
N ILE A 90 -13.24 15.07 4.03
CA ILE A 90 -12.85 16.21 4.86
C ILE A 90 -12.75 15.79 6.33
N GLU A 91 -13.70 15.00 6.81
CA GLU A 91 -13.71 14.53 8.18
C GLU A 91 -12.52 13.59 8.48
N SER A 92 -12.20 12.65 7.59
CA SER A 92 -11.01 11.81 7.76
C SER A 92 -9.72 12.62 7.64
N MET A 93 -9.63 13.58 6.71
CA MET A 93 -8.44 14.43 6.57
C MET A 93 -8.20 15.29 7.82
N SER A 94 -9.28 15.73 8.48
CA SER A 94 -9.20 16.61 9.65
C SER A 94 -8.40 16.02 10.82
N VAL A 95 -8.31 14.69 10.92
CA VAL A 95 -7.55 14.05 12.00
C VAL A 95 -6.05 13.98 11.73
N PHE A 96 -5.59 14.10 10.48
CA PHE A 96 -4.18 14.02 10.09
C PHE A 96 -3.39 15.34 10.28
N SER A 97 -3.84 16.20 11.18
CA SER A 97 -3.32 17.57 11.42
C SER A 97 -1.83 17.69 11.77
N ARG A 98 -1.15 16.59 12.11
CA ARG A 98 0.25 16.57 12.58
C ARG A 98 1.17 15.69 11.73
N THR A 99 0.72 15.29 10.54
CA THR A 99 1.56 14.47 9.66
C THR A 99 2.57 15.38 8.95
N PRO A 100 3.88 15.13 9.07
CA PRO A 100 4.89 15.89 8.32
C PRO A 100 4.75 15.62 6.82
N GLY A 101 5.36 16.45 5.98
CA GLY A 101 5.48 16.20 4.53
C GLY A 101 4.19 16.37 3.71
N ALA A 102 4.26 15.96 2.44
CA ALA A 102 3.11 15.96 1.55
C ALA A 102 2.20 14.77 1.86
N LEU A 103 1.06 15.04 2.49
CA LEU A 103 0.07 14.03 2.86
C LEU A 103 -0.86 13.70 1.69
N LEU A 104 -0.98 12.41 1.37
CA LEU A 104 -2.03 11.84 0.55
C LEU A 104 -2.89 10.91 1.41
N VAL A 105 -4.20 11.07 1.34
CA VAL A 105 -5.17 10.16 1.96
C VAL A 105 -6.09 9.61 0.87
N THR A 106 -6.36 8.31 0.92
CA THR A 106 -7.33 7.65 0.04
C THR A 106 -8.22 6.74 0.87
N GLN A 107 -9.50 6.67 0.54
CA GLN A 107 -10.47 5.87 1.27
C GLN A 107 -11.59 5.39 0.36
N PHE A 108 -11.79 4.08 0.31
CA PHE A 108 -12.73 3.43 -0.59
C PHE A 108 -13.19 2.07 -0.03
N PRO A 109 -14.26 1.48 -0.59
CA PRO A 109 -14.52 0.06 -0.42
C PRO A 109 -13.32 -0.78 -0.87
N LYS A 110 -13.03 -1.88 -0.15
CA LYS A 110 -11.90 -2.77 -0.49
C LYS A 110 -12.02 -3.37 -1.90
N SER A 111 -13.25 -3.60 -2.38
CA SER A 111 -13.52 -4.04 -3.75
C SER A 111 -12.97 -3.08 -4.81
N SER A 112 -12.85 -1.79 -4.51
CA SER A 112 -12.32 -0.77 -5.43
C SER A 112 -10.82 -0.90 -5.68
N LEU A 113 -10.09 -1.61 -4.81
CA LEU A 113 -8.66 -1.87 -4.98
C LEU A 113 -8.39 -2.88 -6.13
N GLY A 114 -9.43 -3.64 -6.52
CA GLY A 114 -9.35 -4.64 -7.59
C GLY A 114 -8.36 -5.76 -7.26
N ASN A 115 -7.43 -6.02 -8.17
CA ASN A 115 -6.38 -7.04 -8.00
C ASN A 115 -5.09 -6.46 -7.37
N THR A 116 -5.09 -5.18 -6.98
CA THR A 116 -3.92 -4.52 -6.40
C THR A 116 -3.85 -4.81 -4.90
N THR A 117 -2.67 -5.05 -4.35
CA THR A 117 -2.49 -5.10 -2.88
C THR A 117 -2.28 -3.70 -2.30
N TYR A 118 -2.40 -3.54 -0.98
CA TYR A 118 -2.11 -2.26 -0.32
C TYR A 118 -0.65 -1.84 -0.56
N GLU A 119 0.28 -2.79 -0.49
CA GLU A 119 1.70 -2.57 -0.69
C GLU A 119 2.01 -2.10 -2.12
N GLN A 120 1.38 -2.72 -3.12
CA GLN A 120 1.50 -2.32 -4.51
C GLN A 120 0.95 -0.90 -4.74
N TYR A 121 -0.19 -0.59 -4.14
CA TYR A 121 -0.79 0.74 -4.22
C TYR A 121 0.13 1.80 -3.60
N VAL A 122 0.63 1.56 -2.38
CA VAL A 122 1.52 2.48 -1.66
C VAL A 122 2.83 2.66 -2.44
N ALA A 123 3.49 1.56 -2.83
CA ALA A 123 4.74 1.62 -3.57
C ALA A 123 4.59 2.40 -4.89
N LYS A 124 3.50 2.17 -5.63
CA LYS A 124 3.23 2.92 -6.87
C LYS A 124 3.10 4.42 -6.63
N ASN A 125 2.33 4.84 -5.62
CA ASN A 125 2.15 6.26 -5.32
C ASN A 125 3.45 6.93 -4.84
N VAL A 126 4.25 6.23 -4.03
CA VAL A 126 5.58 6.73 -3.61
C VAL A 126 6.50 6.88 -4.82
N ILE A 127 6.56 5.88 -5.70
CA ILE A 127 7.35 5.94 -6.95
C ILE A 127 6.90 7.10 -7.84
N ASP A 128 5.59 7.26 -8.03
CA ASP A 128 5.03 8.34 -8.86
C ASP A 128 5.33 9.73 -8.27
N HIS A 129 5.35 9.86 -6.93
CA HIS A 129 5.80 11.07 -6.25
C HIS A 129 7.29 11.33 -6.45
N ILE A 130 8.14 10.30 -6.28
CA ILE A 130 9.60 10.41 -6.49
C ILE A 130 9.90 10.88 -7.92
N LYS A 131 9.20 10.34 -8.93
CA LYS A 131 9.37 10.76 -10.33
C LYS A 131 9.01 12.22 -10.58
N SER A 132 7.99 12.72 -9.88
CA SER A 132 7.42 14.04 -10.13
C SER A 132 8.14 15.14 -9.34
N ASN A 133 8.49 14.86 -8.09
CA ASN A 133 8.97 15.87 -7.13
C ASN A 133 10.30 15.49 -6.45
N GLY A 134 10.76 14.25 -6.62
CA GLY A 134 11.77 13.64 -5.74
C GLY A 134 11.18 13.22 -4.39
N ALA A 135 11.92 12.38 -3.66
CA ALA A 135 11.65 12.12 -2.25
C ALA A 135 12.93 11.62 -1.58
N SER A 136 13.07 11.93 -0.30
CA SER A 136 14.14 11.45 0.58
C SER A 136 13.65 10.37 1.53
N ALA A 137 12.38 10.43 1.93
CA ALA A 137 11.72 9.45 2.79
C ALA A 137 10.22 9.41 2.51
N ALA A 138 9.57 8.32 2.90
CA ALA A 138 8.13 8.23 2.90
C ALA A 138 7.64 7.44 4.12
N ASP A 139 6.45 7.76 4.57
CA ASP A 139 5.72 7.01 5.60
C ASP A 139 4.38 6.59 5.02
N ALA A 140 3.89 5.41 5.37
CA ALA A 140 2.57 4.95 4.93
C ALA A 140 1.84 4.21 6.05
N VAL A 141 0.51 4.19 6.01
CA VAL A 141 -0.34 3.35 6.85
C VAL A 141 -1.59 2.96 6.05
N ALA A 142 -2.06 1.73 6.22
CA ALA A 142 -3.37 1.31 5.74
C ALA A 142 -4.18 0.71 6.90
N VAL A 143 -5.42 1.17 7.08
CA VAL A 143 -6.32 0.65 8.11
C VAL A 143 -7.63 0.22 7.45
N GLU A 144 -8.07 -0.99 7.79
CA GLU A 144 -9.36 -1.52 7.34
C GLU A 144 -10.47 -1.21 8.36
N PHE A 145 -11.70 -1.01 7.87
CA PHE A 145 -12.88 -0.82 8.71
C PHE A 145 -14.15 -1.31 8.01
N MET A 146 -15.18 -1.63 8.80
CA MET A 146 -16.50 -1.93 8.27
C MET A 146 -17.33 -0.65 8.17
N SER A 147 -17.91 -0.39 7.00
CA SER A 147 -18.88 0.69 6.80
C SER A 147 -20.21 0.43 7.53
N LYS A 148 -21.10 1.43 7.54
CA LYS A 148 -22.44 1.34 8.15
C LYS A 148 -23.28 0.19 7.58
N ASP A 149 -23.17 -0.05 6.29
CA ASP A 149 -23.82 -1.14 5.54
C ASP A 149 -23.00 -2.44 5.54
N ASN A 150 -22.02 -2.56 6.44
CA ASN A 150 -21.23 -3.77 6.69
C ASN A 150 -20.43 -4.24 5.46
N ILE A 151 -19.88 -3.29 4.70
CA ILE A 151 -18.93 -3.56 3.62
C ILE A 151 -17.53 -3.20 4.12
N LEU A 152 -16.55 -4.06 3.79
CA LEU A 152 -15.16 -3.83 4.15
C LEU A 152 -14.59 -2.68 3.31
N CYS A 153 -14.10 -1.66 3.99
CA CYS A 153 -13.48 -0.46 3.44
C CYS A 153 -12.06 -0.31 3.98
N TYR A 154 -11.30 0.59 3.36
CA TYR A 154 -9.97 0.96 3.83
C TYR A 154 -9.78 2.47 3.83
N ILE A 155 -8.82 2.92 4.63
CA ILE A 155 -8.17 4.21 4.50
C ILE A 155 -6.66 3.99 4.43
N ILE A 156 -6.01 4.58 3.43
CA ILE A 156 -4.54 4.61 3.32
C ILE A 156 -4.11 6.07 3.43
N ALA A 157 -3.15 6.34 4.30
CA ALA A 157 -2.48 7.63 4.38
C ALA A 157 -1.00 7.44 4.08
N MET A 158 -0.43 8.38 3.32
CA MET A 158 0.98 8.39 2.95
C MET A 158 1.52 9.81 3.13
N SER A 159 2.70 9.91 3.70
CA SER A 159 3.48 11.14 3.73
C SER A 159 4.75 10.93 2.91
N VAL A 160 5.10 11.91 2.08
CA VAL A 160 6.36 11.91 1.33
C VAL A 160 7.12 13.19 1.65
N GLN A 161 8.43 13.04 1.93
CA GLN A 161 9.34 14.09 2.42
C GLN A 161 10.53 14.30 1.48
#